data_AF-A0A7X8I3P8-F1
#
_entry.id   AF-A0A7X8I3P8-F1
#
_cell.length_a   1.000
_cell.length_b   1.000
_cell.length_c   1.000
_cell.angle_alpha   90.00
_cell.angle_beta   90.00
_cell.angle_gamma   90.00
#
_symmetry.space_group_name_H-M   'P 1'
#
loop_
_entity.id
_entity.type
_entity.pdbx_description
1 polymer ?
#
loop_
_entity_poly.entity_id
_entity_poly.type
_entity_poly.pdbx_seq_one_letter_code
_entity_poly.pdbx_strand_id
1 'polypeptide(L)'
;MLLLLFLTVAVFTLLAVFHIYNTRNTFTTFDDFLTARNHLGTGAGAATVLASIMGAWILFSPAEAGTWGGIAAFGGYAVAQGLAMVAFAIVGPRMRKLAPKGTTLFEFIYYRYGRAMY
;
A
#
# COMPACT_ATOMS: atom_id res chain seq x y z
N MET A 1 -23.44 15.25 -10.17
CA MET A 1 -22.63 14.72 -9.05
C MET A 1 -23.05 13.31 -8.65
N LEU A 2 -24.31 13.06 -8.31
CA LEU A 2 -24.80 11.72 -7.93
C LEU A 2 -24.60 10.65 -9.03
N LEU A 3 -24.86 10.98 -10.29
CA LEU A 3 -24.72 10.04 -11.41
C LEU A 3 -23.25 9.56 -11.59
N LEU A 4 -22.28 10.47 -11.41
CA LEU A 4 -20.86 10.13 -11.45
C LEU A 4 -20.45 9.20 -10.30
N LEU A 5 -20.98 9.41 -9.10
CA LEU A 5 -20.74 8.52 -7.95
C LEU A 5 -21.32 7.12 -8.20
N PHE A 6 -22.55 7.03 -8.72
CA PHE A 6 -23.13 5.73 -9.06
C PHE A 6 -22.33 5.01 -10.14
N LEU A 7 -21.85 5.75 -11.15
CA LEU A 7 -21.03 5.19 -12.22
C LEU A 7 -19.68 4.67 -11.70
N THR A 8 -18.97 5.44 -10.86
CA THR A 8 -17.69 4.98 -10.30
C THR A 8 -17.87 3.74 -9.42
N VAL A 9 -18.88 3.74 -8.53
CA VAL A 9 -19.20 2.57 -7.69
C VAL A 9 -19.55 1.36 -8.56
N ALA A 10 -20.37 1.53 -9.60
CA ALA A 10 -20.74 0.45 -10.51
C ALA A 10 -19.52 -0.14 -11.23
N VAL A 11 -18.63 0.71 -11.77
CA VAL A 11 -17.42 0.26 -12.46
C VAL A 11 -16.49 -0.50 -11.50
N PHE A 12 -16.21 0.03 -10.31
CA PHE A 12 -15.38 -0.67 -9.32
C PHE A 12 -16.00 -2.00 -8.89
N THR A 13 -17.32 -2.03 -8.72
CA THR A 13 -18.04 -3.27 -8.37
C THR A 13 -17.94 -4.31 -9.48
N LEU A 14 -18.14 -3.92 -10.74
CA LEU A 14 -18.03 -4.83 -11.88
C LEU A 14 -16.61 -5.39 -12.03
N LEU A 15 -15.59 -4.53 -11.89
CA LEU A 15 -14.19 -4.97 -11.93
C LEU A 15 -13.86 -5.93 -10.78
N ALA A 16 -14.35 -5.66 -9.57
CA ALA A 16 -14.17 -6.54 -8.43
C ALA A 16 -14.83 -7.92 -8.65
N VAL A 17 -16.09 -7.94 -9.11
CA VAL A 17 -16.81 -9.19 -9.40
C VAL A 17 -16.11 -9.97 -10.52
N PHE A 18 -15.67 -9.30 -11.58
CA PHE A 18 -14.92 -9.93 -12.67
C PHE A 18 -13.61 -10.55 -12.17
N HIS A 19 -12.86 -9.83 -11.33
CA HIS A 19 -11.61 -10.31 -10.77
C HIS A 19 -11.82 -11.52 -9.83
N ILE A 20 -12.85 -11.48 -8.99
CA ILE A 20 -13.21 -12.61 -8.11
C ILE A 20 -13.58 -13.83 -8.95
N TYR A 21 -14.39 -13.66 -9.99
CA TYR A 21 -14.78 -14.77 -10.85
C TYR A 21 -13.58 -15.45 -11.52
N ASN A 22 -12.61 -14.65 -11.98
CA ASN A 22 -11.42 -15.17 -12.65
C ASN A 22 -10.40 -15.80 -11.69
N THR A 23 -10.40 -15.41 -10.41
CA THR A 23 -9.37 -15.79 -9.43
C THR A 23 -9.90 -16.74 -8.35
N ARG A 24 -11.17 -17.16 -8.45
CA ARG A 24 -11.88 -18.01 -7.47
C ARG A 24 -11.19 -19.34 -7.13
N ASN A 25 -10.40 -19.87 -8.06
CA ASN A 25 -9.70 -21.15 -7.89
C ASN A 25 -8.25 -20.98 -7.39
N THR A 26 -7.76 -19.74 -7.28
CA THR A 26 -6.35 -19.44 -6.98
C THR A 26 -6.10 -19.23 -5.48
N PHE A 27 -7.11 -18.78 -4.73
CA PHE A 27 -7.01 -18.53 -3.29
C PHE A 27 -7.93 -19.49 -2.52
N THR A 28 -7.45 -20.70 -2.25
CA THR A 28 -8.23 -21.76 -1.61
C THR A 28 -8.06 -21.80 -0.09
N THR A 29 -6.98 -21.23 0.44
CA THR A 29 -6.67 -21.20 1.88
C THR A 29 -6.92 -19.81 2.48
N PHE A 30 -7.25 -19.74 3.77
CA PHE A 30 -7.42 -18.47 4.49
C PHE A 30 -6.14 -17.61 4.48
N ASP A 31 -4.97 -18.21 4.65
CA ASP A 31 -3.68 -17.50 4.55
C ASP A 31 -3.43 -16.95 3.14
N ASP A 32 -3.85 -17.68 2.10
CA ASP A 32 -3.73 -17.23 0.71
C ASP A 32 -4.67 -16.05 0.42
N PHE A 33 -5.86 -16.04 1.02
CA PHE A 33 -6.80 -14.92 0.90
C PHE A 33 -6.32 -13.68 1.66
N LEU A 34 -5.77 -13.86 2.87
CA LEU A 34 -5.27 -12.75 3.68
C LEU A 34 -3.96 -12.16 3.19
N THR A 35 -3.04 -13.01 2.75
CA THR A 35 -1.65 -12.58 2.46
C THR A 35 -1.32 -12.53 0.98
N ALA A 36 -2.07 -13.27 0.14
CA ALA A 36 -1.81 -13.41 -1.30
C ALA A 36 -0.31 -13.48 -1.62
N ARG A 37 0.41 -14.32 -0.86
CA ARG A 37 1.87 -14.24 -0.72
C ARG A 37 2.57 -14.52 -2.05
N ASN A 38 3.36 -13.57 -2.53
CA ASN A 38 4.07 -13.64 -3.81
C ASN A 38 3.15 -13.76 -5.06
N HIS A 39 1.85 -13.45 -4.95
CA HIS A 39 0.95 -13.41 -6.10
C HIS A 39 1.00 -12.07 -6.86
N LEU A 40 1.55 -11.02 -6.24
CA LEU A 40 1.75 -9.71 -6.87
C LEU A 40 3.15 -9.62 -7.48
N GLY A 41 3.22 -9.30 -8.78
CA GLY A 41 4.49 -8.94 -9.43
C GLY A 41 5.06 -7.64 -8.85
N THR A 42 6.38 -7.43 -9.01
CA THR A 42 7.11 -6.30 -8.40
C THR A 42 6.48 -4.94 -8.70
N GLY A 43 6.05 -4.70 -9.94
CA GLY A 43 5.40 -3.44 -10.33
C GLY A 43 4.03 -3.24 -9.68
N ALA A 44 3.19 -4.28 -9.66
CA ALA A 44 1.88 -4.23 -9.03
C ALA A 44 2.01 -4.05 -7.50
N GLY A 45 2.93 -4.77 -6.87
CA GLY A 45 3.22 -4.62 -5.44
C GLY A 45 3.73 -3.22 -5.09
N ALA A 46 4.66 -2.67 -5.88
CA ALA A 46 5.13 -1.30 -5.68
C ALA A 46 3.99 -0.28 -5.85
N ALA A 47 3.13 -0.45 -6.87
CA ALA A 47 1.98 0.43 -7.09
C ALA A 47 0.97 0.35 -5.93
N THR A 48 0.69 -0.85 -5.40
CA THR A 48 -0.18 -1.01 -4.22
C THR A 48 0.39 -0.31 -3.00
N VAL A 49 1.68 -0.51 -2.71
CA VAL A 49 2.35 0.16 -1.58
C VAL A 49 2.33 1.68 -1.76
N LEU A 50 2.66 2.17 -2.97
CA LEU A 50 2.59 3.59 -3.31
C LEU A 50 1.18 4.16 -3.09
N ALA A 51 0.15 3.49 -3.60
CA ALA A 51 -1.23 3.92 -3.45
C ALA A 51 -1.65 3.98 -1.98
N SER A 52 -1.27 2.98 -1.18
CA SER A 52 -1.57 2.95 0.26
C SER A 52 -0.89 4.08 1.04
N ILE A 53 0.34 4.45 0.69
CA ILE A 53 1.06 5.54 1.37
C ILE A 53 0.50 6.91 0.94
N MET A 54 0.24 7.11 -0.36
CA MET A 54 -0.20 8.39 -0.90
C MET A 54 -1.66 8.73 -0.58
N GLY A 55 -2.54 7.73 -0.44
CA GLY A 55 -3.92 7.90 -0.03
C GLY A 55 -4.70 8.98 -0.79
N ALA A 56 -5.83 9.43 -0.24
CA ALA A 56 -6.61 10.55 -0.80
C ALA A 56 -6.00 11.92 -0.45
N TRP A 57 -5.18 11.98 0.60
CA TRP A 57 -4.65 13.22 1.17
C TRP A 57 -3.66 13.94 0.24
N ILE A 58 -3.03 13.21 -0.68
CA ILE A 58 -2.16 13.79 -1.72
C ILE A 58 -2.88 14.78 -2.63
N LEU A 59 -4.22 14.75 -2.70
CA LEU A 59 -4.98 15.73 -3.49
C LEU A 59 -4.97 17.13 -2.87
N PHE A 60 -4.73 17.24 -1.57
CA PHE A 60 -4.83 18.51 -0.83
C PHE A 60 -3.49 18.95 -0.25
N SER A 61 -2.72 18.04 0.35
CA SER A 61 -1.52 18.41 1.11
C SER A 61 -0.37 19.03 0.30
N PRO A 62 -0.04 18.59 -0.94
CA PRO A 62 0.99 19.26 -1.74
C PRO A 62 0.57 20.65 -2.20
N ALA A 63 -0.71 20.81 -2.56
CA ALA A 63 -1.27 22.09 -2.97
C ALA A 63 -1.30 23.07 -1.80
N GLU A 64 -1.70 22.61 -0.62
CA GLU A 64 -1.63 23.36 0.63
C GLU A 64 -0.17 23.73 0.95
N ALA A 65 0.78 22.79 0.96
CA ALA A 65 2.19 23.12 1.21
C ALA A 65 2.72 24.18 0.23
N GLY A 66 2.27 24.14 -1.02
CA GLY A 66 2.58 25.12 -2.05
C GLY A 66 2.03 26.53 -1.78
N THR A 67 0.90 26.69 -1.09
CA THR A 67 0.38 28.03 -0.75
C THR A 67 1.18 28.70 0.36
N TRP A 68 1.70 27.92 1.31
CA TRP A 68 2.49 28.46 2.43
C TRP A 68 3.96 28.70 2.08
N GLY A 69 4.58 27.79 1.33
CA GLY A 69 6.02 27.84 1.05
C GLY A 69 6.40 27.78 -0.43
N GLY A 70 5.44 27.98 -1.33
CA GLY A 70 5.66 28.04 -2.77
C GLY A 70 6.22 26.75 -3.37
N ILE A 71 6.94 26.89 -4.47
CA ILE A 71 7.53 25.75 -5.19
C ILE A 71 8.58 25.00 -4.37
N ALA A 72 9.25 25.68 -3.44
CA ALA A 72 10.24 25.09 -2.57
C ALA A 72 9.61 24.12 -1.55
N ALA A 73 8.48 24.49 -0.93
CA ALA A 73 7.76 23.60 -0.03
C ALA A 73 7.13 22.42 -0.78
N PHE A 74 6.55 22.65 -1.96
CA PHE A 74 6.06 21.57 -2.82
C PHE A 74 7.19 20.59 -3.20
N GLY A 75 8.33 21.12 -3.65
CA GLY A 75 9.50 20.32 -4.02
C GLY A 75 10.07 19.55 -2.83
N GLY A 76 10.22 20.20 -1.68
CA GLY A 76 10.68 19.56 -0.45
C GLY A 76 9.76 18.43 0.00
N TYR A 77 8.44 18.63 -0.09
CA TYR A 77 7.45 17.61 0.20
C TYR A 77 7.57 16.41 -0.76
N ALA A 78 7.67 16.66 -2.08
CA ALA A 78 7.84 15.59 -3.07
C ALA A 78 9.15 14.80 -2.85
N VAL A 79 10.25 15.49 -2.53
CA VAL A 79 11.53 14.86 -2.21
C VAL A 79 11.44 14.02 -0.94
N ALA A 80 10.82 14.54 0.13
CA ALA A 80 10.65 13.81 1.38
C ALA A 80 9.84 12.52 1.16
N GLN A 81 8.77 12.57 0.37
CA GLN A 81 7.96 11.41 0.02
C GLN A 81 8.72 10.39 -0.83
N GLY A 82 9.49 10.85 -1.82
CA GLY A 82 10.37 10.00 -2.60
C GLY A 82 11.42 9.30 -1.71
N LEU A 83 12.00 10.03 -0.75
CA LEU A 83 12.99 9.49 0.17
C LEU A 83 12.40 8.41 1.09
N ALA A 84 11.18 8.62 1.60
CA ALA A 84 10.47 7.61 2.38
C ALA A 84 10.25 6.31 1.57
N MET A 85 9.94 6.44 0.29
CA MET A 85 9.79 5.29 -0.61
C MET A 85 11.11 4.55 -0.85
N VAL A 86 12.20 5.29 -1.03
CA VAL A 86 13.55 4.71 -1.17
C VAL A 86 13.96 3.99 0.13
N ALA A 87 13.70 4.59 1.29
CA ALA A 87 13.94 3.96 2.58
C ALA A 87 13.14 2.65 2.71
N PHE A 88 11.87 2.65 2.31
CA PHE A 88 11.04 1.44 2.31
C PHE A 88 11.58 0.37 1.34
N ALA A 89 12.06 0.75 0.16
CA ALA A 89 12.66 -0.18 -0.80
C ALA A 89 13.94 -0.84 -0.26
N ILE A 90 14.69 -0.16 0.60
CA ILE A 90 15.93 -0.68 1.21
C ILE A 90 15.62 -1.52 2.46
N VAL A 91 14.70 -1.06 3.31
CA VAL A 91 14.38 -1.69 4.60
C VAL A 91 13.41 -2.85 4.43
N GLY A 92 12.43 -2.73 3.55
CA GLY A 92 11.39 -3.72 3.28
C GLY A 92 11.93 -5.13 2.99
N PRO A 93 12.91 -5.30 2.07
CA PRO A 93 13.50 -6.61 1.81
C PRO A 93 14.22 -7.20 3.03
N ARG A 94 14.85 -6.37 3.86
CA ARG A 94 15.49 -6.83 5.11
C ARG A 94 14.46 -7.31 6.12
N MET A 95 13.37 -6.55 6.30
CA MET A 95 12.27 -6.95 7.17
C MET A 95 11.63 -8.26 6.71
N ARG A 96 11.43 -8.42 5.39
CA ARG A 96 10.88 -9.66 4.79
C ARG A 96 11.78 -10.88 5.04
N LYS A 97 13.10 -10.72 5.01
CA LYS A 97 14.06 -11.80 5.32
C LYS A 97 14.02 -12.22 6.79
N LEU A 98 13.80 -11.28 7.70
CA LEU A 98 13.76 -11.54 9.15
C LEU A 98 12.42 -12.16 9.59
N ALA A 99 11.30 -11.77 8.97
CA ALA A 99 9.98 -12.34 9.25
C ALA A 99 9.30 -12.82 7.95
N PRO A 100 9.76 -13.93 7.35
CA PRO A 100 9.22 -14.44 6.08
C PRO A 100 7.76 -14.90 6.18
N LYS A 101 7.27 -15.19 7.39
CA LYS A 101 5.85 -15.50 7.67
C LYS A 101 5.09 -14.36 8.34
N GLY A 102 5.76 -13.27 8.71
CA GLY A 102 5.10 -12.12 9.34
C GLY A 102 4.08 -11.48 8.41
N THR A 103 2.90 -11.21 8.95
CA THR A 103 1.77 -10.57 8.26
C THR A 103 1.49 -9.19 8.82
N THR A 104 1.79 -8.97 10.10
CA THR A 104 1.59 -7.68 10.79
C THR A 104 2.88 -7.13 11.36
N LEU A 105 2.89 -5.82 11.63
CA LEU A 105 4.01 -5.17 12.31
C LEU A 105 4.25 -5.75 13.71
N PHE A 106 3.19 -6.08 14.44
CA PHE A 106 3.28 -6.69 15.78
C PHE A 106 3.91 -8.08 15.73
N GLU A 107 3.55 -8.90 14.74
CA GLU A 107 4.23 -10.18 14.51
C GLU A 107 5.72 -9.98 14.21
N PHE A 108 6.08 -8.97 13.41
CA PHE A 108 7.49 -8.65 13.15
C PHE A 108 8.24 -8.26 14.44
N ILE A 109 7.63 -7.43 15.30
CA ILE A 109 8.20 -7.06 16.61
C ILE A 109 8.38 -8.30 17.47
N TYR A 110 7.38 -9.18 17.53
CA TYR A 110 7.46 -10.45 18.24
C TYR A 110 8.60 -11.34 17.73
N TYR A 111 8.73 -11.51 16.41
CA TYR A 111 9.81 -12.31 15.81
C TYR A 111 11.20 -11.71 16.06
N ARG A 112 11.31 -10.38 16.10
CA ARG A 112 12.61 -9.69 16.22
C ARG A 112 13.08 -9.51 17.66
N TYR A 113 12.16 -9.26 18.59
CA TYR A 113 12.44 -8.86 19.97
C TYR A 113 11.86 -9.82 21.03
N GLY A 114 11.01 -10.76 20.63
CA GLY A 114 10.43 -11.78 21.52
C GLY A 114 9.25 -11.28 22.35
N ARG A 115 8.78 -12.16 23.26
CA ARG A 115 7.58 -11.97 24.09
C ARG A 115 7.60 -10.75 25.02
N ALA A 116 8.77 -10.20 25.33
CA ALA A 116 8.88 -9.05 26.24
C ALA A 116 8.39 -7.72 25.63
N MET A 117 8.18 -7.68 24.32
CA MET A 117 7.81 -6.48 23.56
C MET A 117 6.42 -6.58 22.88
N TYR A 118 5.65 -7.63 23.17
CA TYR A 118 4.28 -7.85 22.67
C TYR A 118 3.28 -7.61 23.80
#